data_AF-A0ABD2T9U8-F1
#
_entry.id   AF-A0ABD2T9U8-F1
#
_cell.length_a   1.000
_cell.length_b   1.000
_cell.length_c   1.000
_cell.angle_alpha   90.00
_cell.angle_beta   90.00
_cell.angle_gamma   90.00
#
_symmetry.space_group_name_H-M   'P 1'
#
loop_
_entity.id
_entity.type
_entity.pdbx_description
1 polymer ?
#
loop_
_entity_poly.entity_id
_entity_poly.type
_entity_poly.pdbx_seq_one_letter_code
_entity_poly.pdbx_strand_id
1 'polypeptide(L)'
;HSASMAVLGLSNTGDILSSSSNSLEFYHRIHSSFVPIQWFPLRTRRKCLNKRQRFSISSSLSPKNSAKIKVIGVGGGGNNAVNRMIGSGLQGVDFYAINTDTQALSQSTAENPIQIGELLTRGLGTGGNPLLGEQAAEESKEGIANALKGSDMVFITAGMGGGTGSGAAPVVAQIAKEAGYLTVGVVTYPFSFEGRKRSLQ
;
A
#
# COMPACT_ATOMS: atom_id res chain seq x y z
N HIS A 1 -43.08 -11.13 48.34
CA HIS A 1 -43.54 -9.74 48.18
C HIS A 1 -42.92 -9.21 46.88
N SER A 2 -43.37 -9.66 45.71
CA SER A 2 -44.59 -9.20 44.99
C SER A 2 -44.32 -7.83 44.35
N ALA A 3 -43.93 -7.68 43.08
CA ALA A 3 -44.60 -8.03 41.81
C ALA A 3 -45.67 -7.01 41.35
N SER A 4 -45.37 -6.29 40.26
CA SER A 4 -46.25 -5.81 39.16
C SER A 4 -45.34 -5.01 38.21
N MET A 5 -45.07 -5.36 36.95
CA MET A 5 -45.95 -5.56 35.80
C MET A 5 -46.89 -4.38 35.50
N ALA A 6 -46.69 -3.78 34.32
CA ALA A 6 -47.67 -2.98 33.58
C ALA A 6 -47.49 -3.28 32.09
N VAL A 7 -48.58 -3.71 31.45
CA VAL A 7 -48.73 -3.98 30.01
C VAL A 7 -49.94 -3.18 29.53
N LEU A 8 -50.05 -3.00 28.20
CA LEU A 8 -51.16 -2.48 27.37
C LEU A 8 -50.74 -1.20 26.60
N GLY A 9 -50.98 -1.04 25.29
CA GLY A 9 -51.54 -1.96 24.29
C GLY A 9 -52.54 -1.27 23.35
N LEU A 10 -52.52 -1.67 22.06
CA LEU A 10 -53.46 -1.29 20.97
C LEU A 10 -53.23 0.14 20.37
N SER A 11 -53.48 0.42 19.08
CA SER A 11 -54.17 -0.34 18.00
C SER A 11 -53.61 -0.09 16.58
N ASN A 12 -53.86 -1.05 15.67
CA ASN A 12 -53.51 -1.09 14.23
C ASN A 12 -54.24 -0.08 13.31
N THR A 13 -53.65 0.17 12.12
CA THR A 13 -54.14 -0.14 10.73
C THR A 13 -52.99 0.26 9.76
N GLY A 14 -52.53 -0.49 8.75
CA GLY A 14 -53.23 -1.25 7.71
C GLY A 14 -53.56 -0.33 6.51
N ASP A 15 -53.27 -0.60 5.23
CA ASP A 15 -52.58 -1.75 4.61
C ASP A 15 -52.25 -1.50 3.10
N ILE A 16 -51.30 -2.28 2.55
CA ILE A 16 -51.26 -2.86 1.17
C ILE A 16 -51.15 -1.99 -0.12
N LEU A 17 -49.99 -2.17 -0.78
CA LEU A 17 -49.66 -2.37 -2.21
C LEU A 17 -50.77 -2.31 -3.30
N SER A 18 -50.44 -1.76 -4.50
CA SER A 18 -50.34 -2.56 -5.75
C SER A 18 -49.91 -1.76 -7.00
N SER A 19 -49.43 -2.51 -8.00
CA SER A 19 -49.06 -2.17 -9.39
C SER A 19 -50.18 -1.46 -10.20
N SER A 20 -49.97 -0.80 -11.35
CA SER A 20 -49.47 -1.39 -12.62
C SER A 20 -49.38 -0.37 -13.78
N SER A 21 -48.45 -0.59 -14.72
CA SER A 21 -48.55 -0.48 -16.21
C SER A 21 -49.00 0.80 -16.97
N ASN A 22 -48.49 0.88 -18.23
CA ASN A 22 -48.94 1.65 -19.41
C ASN A 22 -48.63 3.17 -19.47
N SER A 23 -48.42 3.85 -20.61
CA SER A 23 -47.79 3.61 -21.94
C SER A 23 -48.39 4.61 -22.96
N LEU A 24 -47.56 5.29 -23.79
CA LEU A 24 -47.98 6.08 -24.98
C LEU A 24 -48.90 7.32 -24.73
N GLU A 25 -49.02 8.37 -25.56
CA GLU A 25 -48.18 8.99 -26.61
C GLU A 25 -48.74 10.42 -26.95
N PHE A 26 -48.16 11.12 -27.95
CA PHE A 26 -48.78 12.15 -28.82
C PHE A 26 -49.00 13.65 -28.43
N TYR A 27 -48.02 14.48 -28.87
CA TYR A 27 -48.11 15.54 -29.92
C TYR A 27 -48.87 16.90 -29.79
N HIS A 28 -48.26 17.87 -30.54
CA HIS A 28 -48.76 19.14 -31.15
C HIS A 28 -48.58 20.48 -30.39
N ARG A 29 -48.30 21.65 -31.02
CA ARG A 29 -47.86 21.99 -32.41
C ARG A 29 -47.44 23.49 -32.57
N ILE A 30 -46.20 23.76 -33.05
CA ILE A 30 -45.68 24.81 -33.98
C ILE A 30 -46.00 26.33 -33.78
N HIS A 31 -44.98 27.21 -33.82
CA HIS A 31 -44.77 28.34 -34.79
C HIS A 31 -43.51 29.19 -34.45
N SER A 32 -42.95 30.07 -35.30
CA SER A 32 -42.23 29.87 -36.59
C SER A 32 -41.62 31.21 -37.10
N SER A 33 -40.28 31.29 -37.31
CA SER A 33 -39.54 32.30 -38.13
C SER A 33 -38.01 32.11 -37.90
N PHE A 34 -37.15 31.64 -38.82
CA PHE A 34 -36.59 32.26 -40.06
C PHE A 34 -36.15 33.74 -39.87
N VAL A 35 -34.93 34.18 -40.20
CA VAL A 35 -34.10 34.02 -41.43
C VAL A 35 -32.56 33.88 -41.10
N PRO A 36 -31.64 33.50 -42.04
CA PRO A 36 -30.29 32.98 -41.73
C PRO A 36 -29.09 33.90 -42.14
N ILE A 37 -27.86 33.46 -41.79
CA ILE A 37 -26.58 34.02 -42.29
C ILE A 37 -25.60 32.89 -42.76
N GLN A 38 -24.83 33.19 -43.82
CA GLN A 38 -23.83 32.37 -44.54
C GLN A 38 -22.39 32.71 -44.08
N TRP A 39 -21.26 32.02 -44.38
CA TRP A 39 -20.90 30.82 -45.18
C TRP A 39 -19.53 30.32 -44.62
N PHE A 40 -19.21 29.02 -44.52
CA PHE A 40 -18.34 28.25 -45.45
C PHE A 40 -17.89 26.93 -44.76
N PRO A 41 -17.66 25.82 -45.50
CA PRO A 41 -17.03 24.60 -44.96
C PRO A 41 -15.53 24.48 -45.32
N LEU A 42 -14.70 23.85 -44.48
CA LEU A 42 -13.65 22.90 -44.92
C LEU A 42 -12.86 22.23 -43.77
N ARG A 43 -12.29 21.07 -44.14
CA ARG A 43 -11.09 20.41 -43.58
C ARG A 43 -11.18 19.58 -42.28
N THR A 44 -11.53 18.31 -42.53
CA THR A 44 -10.69 17.12 -42.22
C THR A 44 -10.33 16.80 -40.77
N ARG A 45 -10.87 15.67 -40.31
CA ARG A 45 -10.32 14.79 -39.26
C ARG A 45 -8.78 14.78 -39.25
N ARG A 46 -8.17 15.36 -38.22
CA ARG A 46 -6.78 15.02 -37.84
C ARG A 46 -6.82 13.75 -36.98
N LYS A 47 -6.42 12.61 -37.56
CA LYS A 47 -5.96 11.46 -36.76
C LYS A 47 -4.69 11.90 -36.02
N CYS A 48 -4.77 12.17 -34.72
CA CYS A 48 -3.57 12.34 -33.91
C CYS A 48 -2.98 10.95 -33.65
N LEU A 49 -2.10 10.52 -34.56
CA LEU A 49 -1.45 9.22 -34.50
C LEU A 49 -0.33 9.25 -33.45
N ASN A 50 -0.70 9.19 -32.17
CA ASN A 50 0.29 9.14 -31.09
C ASN A 50 1.07 7.83 -31.16
N LYS A 51 2.26 7.95 -31.75
CA LYS A 51 3.28 6.94 -31.98
C LYS A 51 3.68 6.32 -30.63
N ARG A 52 3.02 5.22 -30.26
CA ARG A 52 3.48 4.33 -29.16
C ARG A 52 4.86 3.78 -29.55
N GLN A 53 5.92 4.46 -29.11
CA GLN A 53 7.25 3.88 -29.12
C GLN A 53 7.26 2.72 -28.11
N ARG A 54 6.99 1.50 -28.62
CA ARG A 54 7.41 0.29 -27.92
C ARG A 54 8.93 0.33 -27.89
N PHE A 55 9.50 0.66 -26.73
CA PHE A 55 10.92 0.41 -26.46
C PHE A 55 11.14 -1.10 -26.40
N SER A 56 11.40 -1.71 -27.55
CA SER A 56 11.98 -3.05 -27.63
C SER A 56 13.48 -2.92 -27.36
N ILE A 57 13.87 -2.93 -26.09
CA ILE A 57 15.29 -3.06 -25.71
C ILE A 57 15.70 -4.50 -26.01
N SER A 58 16.21 -4.72 -27.23
CA SER A 58 16.88 -5.96 -27.61
C SER A 58 18.33 -5.91 -27.16
N SER A 59 18.57 -6.10 -25.86
CA SER A 59 19.94 -6.17 -25.32
C SER A 59 20.48 -7.59 -25.49
N SER A 60 21.20 -7.82 -26.59
CA SER A 60 22.07 -8.99 -26.75
C SER A 60 23.32 -8.84 -25.86
N LEU A 61 23.16 -9.09 -24.57
CA LEU A 61 24.25 -9.14 -23.60
C LEU A 61 24.31 -10.54 -22.99
N SER A 62 25.51 -11.10 -22.90
CA SER A 62 25.73 -12.34 -22.14
C SER A 62 25.40 -12.09 -20.67
N PRO A 63 24.92 -13.11 -19.92
CA PRO A 63 24.50 -12.96 -18.53
C PRO A 63 25.70 -12.86 -17.58
N LYS A 64 26.50 -11.79 -17.72
CA LYS A 64 27.56 -11.42 -16.79
C LYS A 64 26.95 -10.62 -15.63
N ASN A 65 26.79 -11.30 -14.50
CA ASN A 65 26.16 -10.83 -13.25
C ASN A 65 24.78 -10.17 -13.42
N SER A 66 23.74 -10.96 -13.17
CA SER A 66 22.49 -10.40 -12.65
C SER A 66 22.79 -9.66 -11.33
N ALA A 67 22.42 -8.38 -11.24
CA ALA A 67 22.60 -7.60 -10.02
C ALA A 67 21.82 -8.22 -8.87
N LYS A 68 22.42 -8.30 -7.69
CA LYS A 68 21.81 -8.82 -6.46
C LYS A 68 20.95 -7.74 -5.83
N ILE A 69 19.65 -7.84 -6.07
CA ILE A 69 18.64 -6.93 -5.54
C ILE A 69 18.03 -7.56 -4.29
N LYS A 70 18.06 -6.83 -3.17
CA LYS A 70 17.39 -7.24 -1.93
C LYS A 70 16.25 -6.29 -1.60
N VAL A 71 15.11 -6.83 -1.20
CA VAL A 71 13.97 -6.07 -0.69
C VAL A 71 13.80 -6.38 0.80
N ILE A 72 13.91 -5.34 1.61
CA ILE A 72 13.83 -5.38 3.07
C ILE A 72 12.51 -4.73 3.49
N GLY A 73 11.56 -5.54 3.97
CA GLY A 73 10.38 -5.07 4.68
C GLY A 73 10.73 -4.74 6.13
N VAL A 74 10.31 -3.57 6.63
CA VAL A 74 10.53 -3.15 8.02
C VAL A 74 9.19 -2.88 8.71
N GLY A 75 8.98 -3.58 9.83
CA GLY A 75 7.76 -3.55 10.63
C GLY A 75 6.54 -4.14 9.90
N GLY A 76 5.38 -4.15 10.56
CA GLY A 76 4.16 -4.79 10.03
C GLY A 76 3.71 -4.27 8.66
N GLY A 77 3.85 -2.96 8.39
CA GLY A 77 3.54 -2.37 7.08
C GLY A 77 4.47 -2.84 5.97
N GLY A 78 5.78 -2.82 6.22
CA GLY A 78 6.80 -3.30 5.28
C GLY A 78 6.69 -4.81 5.02
N ASN A 79 6.50 -5.61 6.07
CA ASN A 79 6.34 -7.07 5.94
C ASN A 79 5.07 -7.44 5.16
N ASN A 80 3.96 -6.73 5.35
CA ASN A 80 2.74 -6.90 4.53
C ASN A 80 2.99 -6.54 3.05
N ALA A 81 3.76 -5.49 2.77
CA ALA A 81 4.17 -5.17 1.40
C ALA A 81 5.05 -6.28 0.79
N VAL A 82 6.02 -6.81 1.55
CA VAL A 82 6.86 -7.96 1.14
C VAL A 82 6.02 -9.20 0.84
N ASN A 83 5.12 -9.60 1.74
CA ASN A 83 4.24 -10.74 1.53
C ASN A 83 3.40 -10.58 0.24
N ARG A 84 2.97 -9.36 -0.11
CA ARG A 84 2.26 -9.06 -1.38
C ARG A 84 3.17 -9.15 -2.61
N MET A 85 4.41 -8.68 -2.52
CA MET A 85 5.38 -8.79 -3.62
C MET A 85 5.70 -10.26 -3.94
N ILE A 86 5.88 -11.09 -2.90
CA ILE A 86 6.04 -12.54 -3.02
C ILE A 86 4.78 -13.18 -3.61
N GLY A 87 3.60 -12.84 -3.09
CA GLY A 87 2.32 -13.33 -3.63
C GLY A 87 2.03 -12.93 -5.08
N SER A 88 2.62 -11.83 -5.56
CA SER A 88 2.56 -11.42 -6.97
C SER A 88 3.58 -12.10 -7.88
N GLY A 89 4.47 -12.94 -7.34
CA GLY A 89 5.46 -13.69 -8.10
C GLY A 89 6.62 -12.86 -8.65
N LEU A 90 7.05 -11.81 -7.94
CA LEU A 90 8.23 -11.04 -8.30
C LEU A 90 9.51 -11.90 -8.16
N GLN A 91 10.27 -12.07 -9.24
CA GLN A 91 11.45 -12.93 -9.33
C GLN A 91 12.76 -12.13 -9.41
N GLY A 92 13.88 -12.78 -9.04
CA GLY A 92 15.22 -12.19 -9.14
C GLY A 92 15.53 -11.18 -8.03
N VAL A 93 14.85 -11.30 -6.88
CA VAL A 93 14.95 -10.41 -5.73
C VAL A 93 14.94 -11.25 -4.46
N ASP A 94 15.88 -11.03 -3.55
CA ASP A 94 15.90 -11.69 -2.25
C ASP A 94 14.98 -10.93 -1.27
N PHE A 95 14.04 -11.63 -0.62
CA PHE A 95 13.08 -11.01 0.30
C PHE A 95 13.45 -11.20 1.77
N TYR A 96 13.51 -10.08 2.49
CA TYR A 96 13.80 -10.00 3.91
C TYR A 96 12.65 -9.31 4.66
N ALA A 97 12.34 -9.79 5.86
CA ALA A 97 11.31 -9.23 6.73
C ALA A 97 11.91 -8.93 8.10
N ILE A 98 11.93 -7.65 8.51
CA ILE A 98 12.53 -7.19 9.76
C ILE A 98 11.43 -6.72 10.71
N ASN A 99 11.37 -7.28 11.92
CA ASN A 99 10.43 -6.81 12.93
C ASN A 99 10.91 -7.07 14.36
N THR A 100 10.33 -6.35 15.32
CA THR A 100 10.48 -6.57 16.77
C THR A 100 9.44 -7.57 17.33
N ASP A 101 8.44 -7.91 16.51
CA ASP A 101 7.34 -8.81 16.87
C ASP A 101 7.55 -10.18 16.20
N THR A 102 7.77 -11.21 17.03
CA THR A 102 8.00 -12.59 16.61
C THR A 102 6.76 -13.24 16.00
N GLN A 103 5.56 -12.85 16.45
CA GLN A 103 4.30 -13.37 15.92
C GLN A 103 4.11 -12.91 14.48
N ALA A 104 4.36 -11.63 14.22
CA ALA A 104 4.30 -11.05 12.88
C ALA A 104 5.38 -11.61 11.93
N LEU A 105 6.56 -11.99 12.44
CA LEU A 105 7.59 -12.69 11.65
C LEU A 105 7.19 -14.13 11.33
N SER A 106 6.60 -14.84 12.30
CA SER A 106 6.10 -16.22 12.12
C SER A 106 4.98 -16.32 11.07
N GLN A 107 4.30 -15.20 10.78
CA GLN A 107 3.27 -15.07 9.74
C GLN A 107 3.81 -14.50 8.41
N SER A 108 5.09 -14.15 8.32
CA SER A 108 5.66 -13.63 7.07
C SER A 108 5.95 -14.77 6.09
N THR A 109 5.75 -14.49 4.80
CA THR A 109 6.13 -15.41 3.71
C THR A 109 7.53 -15.12 3.16
N ALA A 110 8.28 -14.20 3.76
CA ALA A 110 9.64 -13.85 3.35
C ALA A 110 10.61 -15.01 3.63
N GLU A 111 11.58 -15.19 2.73
CA GLU A 111 12.60 -16.23 2.83
C GLU A 111 13.52 -16.03 4.05
N ASN A 112 13.77 -14.75 4.40
CA ASN A 112 14.73 -14.38 5.44
C ASN A 112 14.06 -13.45 6.48
N PRO A 113 13.29 -13.99 7.43
CA PRO A 113 12.78 -13.23 8.57
C PRO A 113 13.90 -12.94 9.58
N ILE A 114 13.95 -11.72 10.09
CA ILE A 114 14.94 -11.24 11.06
C ILE A 114 14.20 -10.56 12.22
N GLN A 115 14.38 -11.12 13.42
CA GLN A 115 13.96 -10.47 14.65
C GLN A 115 15.01 -9.45 15.08
N ILE A 116 14.56 -8.27 15.48
CA ILE A 116 15.40 -7.19 16.02
C ILE A 116 14.92 -6.79 17.43
N GLY A 117 15.82 -6.29 18.26
CA GLY A 117 15.49 -5.87 19.63
C GLY A 117 14.96 -7.01 20.50
N GLU A 118 15.59 -8.19 20.45
CA GLU A 118 15.17 -9.36 21.22
C GLU A 118 15.33 -9.11 22.72
N LEU A 119 16.39 -8.42 23.14
CA LEU A 119 16.63 -8.08 24.54
C LEU A 119 15.65 -7.00 25.03
N LEU A 120 15.41 -5.97 24.20
CA LEU A 120 14.52 -4.84 24.53
C LEU A 120 13.03 -5.20 24.52
N THR A 121 12.55 -5.92 23.50
CA THR A 121 11.12 -6.14 23.26
C THR A 121 10.65 -7.57 23.55
N ARG A 122 11.57 -8.53 23.68
CA ARG A 122 11.28 -9.96 23.92
C ARG A 122 10.28 -10.56 22.91
N GLY A 123 10.28 -10.06 21.68
CA GLY A 123 9.38 -10.51 20.62
C GLY A 123 7.95 -9.96 20.68
N LEU A 124 7.65 -9.02 21.59
CA LEU A 124 6.31 -8.45 21.79
C LEU A 124 6.05 -7.18 20.95
N GLY A 125 7.07 -6.67 20.25
CA GLY A 125 6.99 -5.44 19.48
C GLY A 125 7.18 -4.15 20.29
N THR A 126 6.99 -3.00 19.61
CA THR A 126 7.33 -1.65 20.10
C THR A 126 6.16 -0.84 20.66
N GLY A 127 4.94 -1.38 20.65
CA GLY A 127 3.73 -0.68 21.10
C GLY A 127 3.41 0.64 20.37
N GLY A 128 4.01 0.88 19.20
CA GLY A 128 3.87 2.15 18.47
C GLY A 128 4.84 3.27 18.90
N ASN A 129 5.88 2.95 19.66
CA ASN A 129 6.94 3.90 20.01
C ASN A 129 8.13 3.80 19.01
N PRO A 130 8.44 4.87 18.24
CA PRO A 130 9.54 4.84 17.27
C PRO A 130 10.91 4.73 17.93
N LEU A 131 11.13 5.34 19.10
CA LEU A 131 12.42 5.32 19.79
C LEU A 131 12.82 3.89 20.21
N LEU A 132 11.86 3.07 20.61
CA LEU A 132 12.11 1.64 20.88
C LEU A 132 12.41 0.85 19.60
N GLY A 133 11.84 1.25 18.45
CA GLY A 133 12.13 0.64 17.16
C GLY A 133 13.53 0.97 16.65
N GLU A 134 13.99 2.21 16.87
CA GLU A 134 15.35 2.67 16.58
C GLU A 134 16.38 1.93 17.46
N GLN A 135 16.17 1.90 18.78
CA GLN A 135 17.03 1.17 19.71
C GLN A 135 17.09 -0.34 19.40
N ALA A 136 15.97 -0.96 19.05
CA ALA A 136 15.92 -2.36 18.62
C ALA A 136 16.72 -2.63 17.35
N ALA A 137 16.73 -1.68 16.40
CA ALA A 137 17.52 -1.82 15.17
C ALA A 137 19.02 -1.67 15.43
N GLU A 138 19.42 -0.72 16.30
CA GLU A 138 20.84 -0.53 16.64
C GLU A 138 21.38 -1.67 17.51
N GLU A 139 20.57 -2.26 18.42
CA GLU A 139 20.89 -3.51 19.14
C GLU A 139 21.26 -4.64 18.16
N SER A 140 20.52 -4.76 17.07
CA SER A 140 20.64 -5.86 16.10
C SER A 140 21.39 -5.47 14.81
N LYS A 141 22.19 -4.39 14.85
CA LYS A 141 22.92 -3.82 13.70
C LYS A 141 23.77 -4.84 12.95
N GLU A 142 24.45 -5.75 13.65
CA GLU A 142 25.26 -6.81 13.03
C GLU A 142 24.41 -7.80 12.21
N GLY A 143 23.23 -8.18 12.72
CA GLY A 143 22.29 -9.04 12.01
C GLY A 143 21.76 -8.39 10.73
N ILE A 144 21.41 -7.10 10.81
CA ILE A 144 20.97 -6.30 9.66
C ILE A 144 22.12 -6.16 8.63
N ALA A 145 23.33 -5.83 9.08
CA ALA A 145 24.49 -5.73 8.21
C ALA A 145 24.79 -7.07 7.51
N ASN A 146 24.68 -8.19 8.22
CA ASN A 146 24.84 -9.53 7.63
C ASN A 146 23.80 -9.83 6.55
N ALA A 147 22.53 -9.44 6.76
CA ALA A 147 21.47 -9.58 5.76
C ALA A 147 21.74 -8.77 4.48
N LEU A 148 22.31 -7.57 4.63
CA LEU A 148 22.63 -6.68 3.52
C LEU A 148 23.90 -7.08 2.75
N LYS A 149 24.75 -7.96 3.29
CA LYS A 149 26.02 -8.36 2.63
C LYS A 149 25.81 -8.91 1.22
N GLY A 150 26.67 -8.44 0.32
CA GLY A 150 26.71 -8.89 -1.08
C GLY A 150 25.53 -8.42 -1.93
N SER A 151 24.81 -7.38 -1.51
CA SER A 151 23.81 -6.69 -2.35
C SER A 151 24.50 -5.72 -3.32
N ASP A 152 23.98 -5.58 -4.52
CA ASP A 152 24.28 -4.43 -5.39
C ASP A 152 23.27 -3.30 -5.15
N MET A 153 22.01 -3.66 -4.87
CA MET A 153 20.91 -2.72 -4.65
C MET A 153 20.00 -3.20 -3.51
N VAL A 154 19.58 -2.26 -2.66
CA VAL A 154 18.74 -2.50 -1.48
C VAL A 154 17.51 -1.60 -1.55
N PHE A 155 16.33 -2.23 -1.60
CA PHE A 155 15.05 -1.54 -1.46
C PHE A 155 14.54 -1.72 -0.03
N ILE A 156 14.30 -0.63 0.68
CA ILE A 156 13.77 -0.63 2.05
C ILE A 156 12.32 -0.18 1.96
N THR A 157 11.39 -1.03 2.39
CA THR A 157 9.96 -0.69 2.44
C THR A 157 9.43 -0.71 3.87
N ALA A 158 8.75 0.38 4.26
CA ALA A 158 8.25 0.56 5.62
C ALA A 158 6.93 1.37 5.62
N GLY A 159 6.09 1.10 6.61
CA GLY A 159 4.96 1.97 6.95
C GLY A 159 5.37 2.95 8.04
N MET A 160 5.30 4.26 7.76
CA MET A 160 5.50 5.31 8.76
C MET A 160 4.29 5.41 9.69
N GLY A 161 4.47 6.00 10.88
CA GLY A 161 3.41 6.12 11.87
C GLY A 161 3.21 4.88 12.75
N GLY A 162 4.12 3.92 12.67
CA GLY A 162 4.23 2.80 13.60
C GLY A 162 5.60 2.82 14.29
N GLY A 163 5.75 2.13 15.43
CA GLY A 163 7.00 2.16 16.18
C GLY A 163 8.17 1.55 15.42
N THR A 164 8.09 0.26 15.09
CA THR A 164 9.18 -0.45 14.41
C THR A 164 9.44 0.09 13.00
N GLY A 165 8.39 0.44 12.25
CA GLY A 165 8.51 0.99 10.90
C GLY A 165 9.26 2.33 10.87
N SER A 166 8.77 3.33 11.61
CA SER A 166 9.40 4.65 11.68
C SER A 166 10.80 4.62 12.31
N GLY A 167 11.00 3.83 13.36
CA GLY A 167 12.27 3.79 14.11
C GLY A 167 13.38 2.99 13.42
N ALA A 168 13.08 1.78 12.92
CA ALA A 168 14.11 0.90 12.38
C ALA A 168 14.48 1.20 10.92
N ALA A 169 13.54 1.70 10.10
CA ALA A 169 13.80 2.00 8.68
C ALA A 169 14.96 2.98 8.43
N PRO A 170 15.11 4.12 9.15
CA PRO A 170 16.26 5.01 8.97
C PRO A 170 17.58 4.35 9.37
N VAL A 171 17.61 3.53 10.43
CA VAL A 171 18.80 2.79 10.89
C VAL A 171 19.23 1.78 9.82
N VAL A 172 18.30 0.97 9.29
CA VAL A 172 18.57 0.02 8.18
C VAL A 172 19.10 0.77 6.94
N ALA A 173 18.54 1.94 6.62
CA ALA A 173 18.98 2.75 5.49
C ALA A 173 20.36 3.37 5.70
N GLN A 174 20.72 3.71 6.94
CA GLN A 174 22.06 4.15 7.30
C GLN A 174 23.07 3.01 7.13
N ILE A 175 22.80 1.82 7.68
CA ILE A 175 23.67 0.63 7.56
C ILE A 175 23.92 0.29 6.08
N ALA A 176 22.88 0.31 5.25
CA ALA A 176 23.00 0.01 3.82
C ALA A 176 23.86 1.04 3.06
N LYS A 177 23.76 2.33 3.43
CA LYS A 177 24.59 3.42 2.86
C LYS A 177 26.03 3.36 3.34
N GLU A 178 26.26 3.10 4.63
CA GLU A 178 27.61 2.94 5.22
C GLU A 178 28.35 1.75 4.60
N ALA A 179 27.63 0.68 4.25
CA ALA A 179 28.17 -0.48 3.52
C ALA A 179 28.36 -0.25 2.00
N GLY A 180 27.94 0.91 1.46
CA GLY A 180 28.15 1.29 0.06
C GLY A 180 27.13 0.76 -0.95
N TYR A 181 25.95 0.28 -0.51
CA TYR A 181 24.93 -0.29 -1.40
C TYR A 181 23.99 0.79 -1.97
N LEU A 182 23.53 0.59 -3.22
CA LEU A 182 22.54 1.48 -3.83
C LEU A 182 21.20 1.34 -3.08
N THR A 183 20.91 2.29 -2.21
CA THR A 183 19.81 2.20 -1.24
C THR A 183 18.63 3.08 -1.65
N VAL A 184 17.45 2.48 -1.82
CA VAL A 184 16.19 3.17 -2.17
C VAL A 184 15.15 2.92 -1.08
N GLY A 185 14.61 3.99 -0.49
CA GLY A 185 13.52 3.92 0.48
C GLY A 185 12.15 4.12 -0.18
N VAL A 186 11.21 3.20 0.06
CA VAL A 186 9.81 3.26 -0.39
C VAL A 186 8.90 3.19 0.83
N VAL A 187 8.48 4.36 1.33
CA VAL A 187 7.67 4.48 2.54
C VAL A 187 6.23 4.89 2.26
N THR A 188 5.29 4.34 3.02
CA THR A 188 3.89 4.79 3.01
C THR A 188 3.60 5.60 4.26
N TYR A 189 3.02 6.79 4.08
CA TYR A 189 2.51 7.59 5.20
C TYR A 189 1.12 7.12 5.64
N PRO A 190 0.79 7.25 6.94
CA PRO A 190 -0.49 6.79 7.48
C PRO A 190 -1.65 7.63 6.95
N PHE A 191 -2.84 7.03 6.85
CA PHE A 191 -4.03 7.73 6.41
C PHE A 191 -4.50 8.77 7.44
N SER A 192 -5.16 9.84 6.98
CA SER A 192 -5.65 10.92 7.85
C SER A 192 -6.59 10.46 8.97
N PHE A 193 -7.28 9.32 8.80
CA PHE A 193 -8.17 8.74 9.80
C PHE A 193 -7.44 7.96 10.91
N GLU A 194 -6.16 7.62 10.75
CA GLU A 194 -5.38 6.90 11.78
C GLU A 194 -4.94 7.79 12.96
N GLY A 195 -5.21 9.10 12.87
CA GLY A 195 -4.97 10.07 13.92
C GLY A 195 -3.59 10.75 13.85
N ARG A 196 -3.56 12.02 14.25
CA ARG A 196 -2.39 12.91 14.11
C ARG A 196 -1.11 12.35 14.76
N LYS A 197 -1.23 11.51 15.80
CA LYS A 197 -0.08 10.89 16.48
C LYS A 197 0.75 10.03 15.53
N ARG A 198 0.14 9.35 14.55
CA ARG A 198 0.86 8.55 13.54
C ARG A 198 1.49 9.44 12.46
N SER A 199 0.84 10.54 12.09
CA SER A 199 1.34 11.45 11.05
C SER A 199 2.56 12.30 11.46
N LEU A 200 2.91 12.31 12.76
CA LEU A 200 4.04 13.06 13.33
C LEU A 200 5.23 12.15 13.70
N GLN A 201 5.18 10.86 13.35
CA GLN A 201 6.20 9.83 13.60
C GLN A 201 6.88 9.40 12.29
#